data_AF-A0A932JUW5-F1
#
_entry.id   AF-A0A932JUW5-F1
#
_cell.length_a   1.000
_cell.length_b   1.000
_cell.length_c   1.000
_cell.angle_alpha   90.00
_cell.angle_beta   90.00
_cell.angle_gamma   90.00
#
_symmetry.space_group_name_H-M   'P 1'
#
loop_
_entity.id
_entity.type
_entity.pdbx_description
1 polymer ?
#
loop_
_entity_poly.entity_id
_entity_poly.type
_entity_poly.pdbx_seq_one_letter_code
_entity_poly.pdbx_strand_id
1 'polypeptide(L)'
;MDESALQDLYRRAFGRPPEVSEPLKGDGSARRLFRLKGGGKTVIGALGPDPRENRAFLAFSRHFRAQGLNVPEIYAEDQERGAYLEEDLGDTNLFQYLSANRDGAAIAEPVLALYRKTARALTRFQFEAGRTLDYSVCYPRGSFDRQSMLWDLNHFKYYFLRLSGTPFDEQALEDDFQRFADYLLEAPGDFFLYRDFQSRNVMVRDGEPWFIDYQGGRKGALQYDAASLLYDAKADLPPTLRKELLEVYLDAVAERGPADRAAFMARFPGFVLVRIMQAMGTYGLRGFYERKTHFLQSIPYAVRNLESLLAAHELPVKLPALSEVWRRLASSETLRKHGSVVSGVLTVRIQSFAFKGGLPADESGHGGGFVFDCRALPNPGREKRYAELDGRDGPVADYLAAVPGVAAFLERVMGLVDASVDSYKARSFTDLSVAFGCTGGQHRSVYCAEALAEHLRARGVPVRLSHRERDKKAG
;
A
#
# COMPACT_ATOMS: atom_id res chain seq x y z
N MET A 1 9.26 18.30 16.40
CA MET A 1 10.06 17.24 17.06
C MET A 1 11.38 17.13 16.35
N ASP A 2 12.46 17.39 17.08
CA ASP A 2 13.81 17.53 16.57
C ASP A 2 14.55 16.19 16.68
N GLU A 3 15.35 15.84 15.67
CA GLU A 3 16.19 14.64 15.63
C GLU A 3 17.26 14.65 16.74
N SER A 4 17.59 15.84 17.26
CA SER A 4 18.44 16.00 18.44
C SER A 4 17.96 15.18 19.65
N ALA A 5 16.64 14.99 19.81
CA ALA A 5 16.08 14.17 20.88
C ALA A 5 16.56 12.72 20.80
N LEU A 6 16.65 12.15 19.59
CA LEU A 6 17.13 10.78 19.38
C LEU A 6 18.64 10.68 19.61
N GLN A 7 19.42 11.69 19.21
CA GLN A 7 20.87 11.71 19.44
C GLN A 7 21.20 11.79 20.95
N ASP A 8 20.50 12.66 21.68
CA ASP A 8 20.63 12.79 23.14
C ASP A 8 20.23 11.48 23.83
N LEU A 9 19.12 10.87 23.41
CA LEU A 9 18.62 9.63 23.98
C LEU A 9 19.58 8.47 23.71
N TYR A 10 20.17 8.39 22.51
CA TYR A 10 21.17 7.39 22.16
C TYR A 10 22.44 7.55 22.99
N ARG A 11 22.90 8.79 23.18
CA ARG A 11 24.05 9.09 24.05
C ARG A 11 23.79 8.70 25.50
N ARG A 12 22.58 8.97 26.03
CA ARG A 12 22.19 8.54 27.38
C ARG A 12 22.17 7.02 27.51
N ALA A 13 21.65 6.31 26.51
CA ALA A 13 21.51 4.85 26.54
C ALA A 13 22.85 4.10 26.34
N PHE A 14 23.76 4.62 25.51
CA PHE A 14 24.95 3.88 25.06
C PHE A 14 26.28 4.61 25.33
N GLY A 15 26.24 5.75 26.02
CA GLY A 15 27.42 6.52 26.43
C GLY A 15 28.14 7.29 25.30
N ARG A 16 27.60 7.27 24.08
CA ARG A 16 28.18 7.93 22.89
C ARG A 16 27.07 8.34 21.91
N PRO A 17 27.25 9.37 21.08
CA PRO A 17 26.29 9.68 20.00
C PRO A 17 26.27 8.57 18.93
N PRO A 18 25.20 8.47 18.13
CA PRO A 18 25.20 7.61 16.95
C PRO A 18 26.19 8.16 15.92
N GLU A 19 26.90 7.26 15.24
CA GLU A 19 27.79 7.57 14.11
C GLU A 19 27.00 7.81 12.82
N VAL A 20 25.88 7.10 12.67
CA VAL A 20 24.98 7.19 11.51
C VAL A 20 23.54 7.31 11.99
N SER A 21 22.77 8.19 11.33
CA SER A 21 21.32 8.34 11.49
C SER A 21 20.68 8.31 10.09
N GLU A 22 19.94 7.25 9.80
CA GLU A 22 19.31 7.02 8.50
C GLU A 22 17.78 7.04 8.67
N PRO A 23 17.03 7.96 8.02
CA PRO A 23 15.57 7.94 8.09
C PRO A 23 15.03 6.68 7.40
N LEU A 24 14.09 6.00 8.05
CA LEU A 24 13.36 4.87 7.48
C LEU A 24 12.08 5.37 6.80
N LYS A 25 11.69 4.72 5.69
CA LYS A 25 10.42 5.03 5.01
C LYS A 25 9.25 4.63 5.92
N GLY A 26 8.38 5.58 6.24
CA GLY A 26 7.15 5.30 6.97
C GLY A 26 6.08 4.71 6.06
N ASP A 27 5.45 3.61 6.48
CA ASP A 27 4.37 2.91 5.77
C ASP A 27 2.96 3.53 6.02
N GLY A 28 2.90 4.83 6.33
CA GLY A 28 1.66 5.59 6.54
C GLY A 28 1.39 6.06 7.97
N SER A 29 2.27 5.74 8.91
CA SER A 29 2.25 6.31 10.27
C SER A 29 2.72 7.77 10.27
N ALA A 30 2.22 8.56 11.23
CA ALA A 30 2.74 9.90 11.50
C ALA A 30 4.07 9.87 12.29
N ARG A 31 4.46 8.70 12.82
CA ARG A 31 5.75 8.47 13.48
C ARG A 31 6.89 8.58 12.47
N ARG A 32 7.95 9.30 12.84
CA ARG A 32 9.20 9.36 12.06
C ARG A 32 10.18 8.36 12.65
N LEU A 33 10.65 7.43 11.84
CA LEU A 33 11.56 6.36 12.24
C LEU A 33 12.95 6.59 11.66
N PHE A 34 13.97 6.27 12.43
CA PHE A 34 15.38 6.40 12.07
C PHE A 34 16.12 5.14 12.50
N ARG A 35 16.99 4.62 11.63
CA ARG A 35 17.97 3.61 12.01
C ARG A 35 19.23 4.33 12.48
N LEU A 36 19.59 4.12 13.74
CA LEU A 36 20.76 4.72 14.37
C LEU A 36 21.84 3.64 14.56
N LYS A 37 23.09 3.94 14.15
CA LYS A 37 24.23 3.02 14.29
C LYS A 37 25.36 3.71 15.04
N GLY A 38 26.02 3.01 15.95
CA GLY A 38 27.24 3.51 16.60
C GLY A 38 27.75 2.59 17.70
N GLY A 39 29.08 2.49 17.84
CA GLY A 39 29.70 1.63 18.86
C GLY A 39 29.33 0.14 18.73
N GLY A 40 29.13 -0.34 17.51
CA GLY A 40 28.77 -1.74 17.23
C GLY A 40 27.31 -2.10 17.49
N LYS A 41 26.45 -1.14 17.84
CA LYS A 41 25.00 -1.34 17.99
C LYS A 41 24.22 -0.66 16.87
N THR A 42 23.09 -1.26 16.51
CA THR A 42 22.08 -0.70 15.62
C THR A 42 20.74 -0.72 16.35
N VAL A 43 20.01 0.39 16.33
CA VAL A 43 18.70 0.55 16.99
C VAL A 43 17.74 1.33 16.09
N ILE A 44 16.45 1.20 16.35
CA ILE A 44 15.43 2.06 15.75
C ILE A 44 15.11 3.19 16.73
N GLY A 45 15.26 4.43 16.28
CA GLY A 45 14.79 5.62 16.95
C GLY A 45 13.46 6.07 16.37
N ALA A 46 12.48 6.32 17.23
CA ALA A 46 11.16 6.76 16.84
C ALA A 46 10.82 8.11 17.46
N LEU A 47 10.24 9.00 16.65
CA LEU A 47 9.64 10.25 17.07
C LEU A 47 8.13 10.19 16.80
N GLY A 48 7.35 9.97 17.85
CA GLY A 48 5.90 9.83 17.77
C GLY A 48 5.17 11.09 18.24
N PRO A 49 4.25 11.65 17.43
CA PRO A 49 3.61 12.93 17.74
C PRO A 49 2.50 12.84 18.80
N ASP A 50 1.97 11.64 19.09
CA ASP A 50 0.91 11.43 20.07
C ASP A 50 1.47 10.78 21.35
N PRO A 51 1.55 11.53 22.48
CA PRO A 51 2.08 10.99 23.73
C PRO A 51 1.28 9.79 24.28
N ARG A 52 -0.03 9.71 24.01
CA ARG A 52 -0.87 8.62 24.50
C ARG A 52 -0.63 7.34 23.71
N GLU A 53 -0.49 7.45 22.39
CA GLU A 53 -0.09 6.33 21.54
C GLU A 53 1.30 5.81 21.93
N ASN A 54 2.28 6.71 22.12
CA ASN A 54 3.63 6.34 22.54
C ASN A 54 3.62 5.60 23.89
N ARG A 55 2.85 6.11 24.86
CA ARG A 55 2.71 5.46 26.17
C ARG A 55 2.12 4.06 26.05
N ALA A 56 1.09 3.87 25.22
CA ALA A 56 0.50 2.56 24.96
C ALA A 56 1.55 1.60 24.38
N PHE A 57 2.28 2.04 23.34
CA PHE A 57 3.34 1.26 22.72
C PHE A 57 4.40 0.81 23.72
N LEU A 58 4.98 1.77 24.47
CA LEU A 58 6.07 1.51 25.41
C LEU A 58 5.64 0.57 26.55
N ALA A 59 4.43 0.75 27.07
CA ALA A 59 3.86 -0.13 28.10
C ALA A 59 3.64 -1.55 27.56
N PHE A 60 3.06 -1.68 26.37
CA PHE A 60 2.81 -2.97 25.72
C PHE A 60 4.11 -3.70 25.39
N SER A 61 5.12 -3.02 24.82
CA SER A 61 6.42 -3.60 24.49
C SER A 61 7.10 -4.18 25.73
N ARG A 62 7.14 -3.44 26.83
CA ARG A 62 7.74 -3.92 28.09
C ARG A 62 6.98 -5.12 28.65
N HIS A 63 5.65 -5.06 28.63
CA HIS A 63 4.81 -6.16 29.12
C HIS A 63 5.00 -7.43 28.29
N PHE A 64 4.88 -7.33 26.97
CA PHE A 64 5.03 -8.46 26.07
C PHE A 64 6.44 -9.08 26.13
N ARG A 65 7.48 -8.24 26.24
CA ARG A 65 8.84 -8.72 26.45
C ARG A 65 8.99 -9.48 27.77
N ALA A 66 8.41 -8.98 28.86
CA ALA A 66 8.40 -9.66 30.16
C ALA A 66 7.65 -11.00 30.13
N GLN A 67 6.67 -11.15 29.22
CA GLN A 67 5.97 -12.42 28.96
C GLN A 67 6.73 -13.35 27.98
N GLY A 68 7.94 -12.99 27.56
CA GLY A 68 8.74 -13.79 26.62
C GLY A 68 8.14 -13.84 25.22
N LEU A 69 7.49 -12.77 24.78
CA LEU A 69 7.05 -12.60 23.39
C LEU A 69 8.15 -11.94 22.56
N ASN A 70 8.19 -12.31 21.28
CA ASN A 70 9.13 -11.76 20.29
C ASN A 70 8.69 -10.35 19.88
N VAL A 71 8.91 -9.38 20.75
CA VAL A 71 8.66 -7.95 20.50
C VAL A 71 9.98 -7.19 20.67
N PRO A 72 10.14 -6.00 20.06
CA PRO A 72 11.36 -5.24 20.19
C PRO A 72 11.58 -4.82 21.66
N GLU A 73 12.82 -4.96 22.12
CA GLU A 73 13.23 -4.40 23.40
C GLU A 73 13.24 -2.87 23.36
N ILE A 74 12.76 -2.22 24.41
CA ILE A 74 12.83 -0.76 24.57
C ILE A 74 14.09 -0.42 25.34
N TYR A 75 15.05 0.24 24.68
CA TYR A 75 16.32 0.61 25.30
C TYR A 75 16.24 1.90 26.11
N ALA A 76 15.51 2.91 25.60
CA ALA A 76 15.39 4.20 26.26
C ALA A 76 14.17 4.98 25.74
N GLU A 77 13.67 5.93 26.54
CA GLU A 77 12.56 6.81 26.16
C GLU A 77 12.75 8.23 26.70
N ASP A 78 12.12 9.18 26.03
CA ASP A 78 11.96 10.58 26.42
C ASP A 78 10.53 10.97 26.04
N GLN A 79 9.60 10.71 26.96
CA GLN A 79 8.17 10.90 26.70
C GLN A 79 7.80 12.37 26.47
N GLU A 80 8.51 13.32 27.09
CA GLU A 80 8.29 14.76 26.92
C GLU A 80 8.59 15.19 25.47
N ARG A 81 9.65 14.64 24.88
CA ARG A 81 10.03 14.90 23.49
C ARG A 81 9.40 13.92 22.49
N GLY A 82 8.59 12.97 22.96
CA GLY A 82 7.95 11.94 22.13
C GLY A 82 8.94 10.98 21.47
N ALA A 83 10.12 10.79 22.06
CA ALA A 83 11.22 10.02 21.50
C ALA A 83 11.42 8.70 22.23
N TYR A 84 11.74 7.63 21.51
CA TYR A 84 12.15 6.36 22.12
C TYR A 84 13.11 5.59 21.21
N LEU A 85 13.91 4.70 21.81
CA LEU A 85 14.83 3.79 21.14
C LEU A 85 14.41 2.35 21.39
N GLU A 86 14.35 1.57 20.33
CA GLU A 86 13.96 0.17 20.34
C GLU A 86 14.91 -0.71 19.54
N GLU A 87 14.83 -2.01 19.79
CA GLU A 87 15.59 -3.05 19.09
C GLU A 87 15.36 -3.01 17.58
N ASP A 88 16.44 -3.05 16.80
CA ASP A 88 16.35 -3.23 15.36
C ASP A 88 16.14 -4.71 15.01
N LEU A 89 14.98 -5.00 14.46
CA LEU A 89 14.56 -6.34 14.06
C LEU A 89 14.95 -6.68 12.60
N GLY A 90 15.64 -5.76 11.91
CA GLY A 90 16.02 -5.89 10.50
C GLY A 90 15.01 -5.29 9.53
N ASP A 91 15.16 -5.62 8.25
CA ASP A 91 14.43 -4.97 7.15
C ASP A 91 13.32 -5.82 6.53
N THR A 92 13.22 -7.10 6.91
CA THR A 92 12.33 -8.06 6.25
C THR A 92 11.11 -8.35 7.12
N ASN A 93 9.93 -7.97 6.63
CA ASN A 93 8.66 -8.42 7.19
C ASN A 93 8.11 -9.67 6.47
N LEU A 94 7.14 -10.34 7.08
CA LEU A 94 6.55 -11.58 6.59
C LEU A 94 5.88 -11.39 5.22
N PHE A 95 5.32 -10.21 4.94
CA PHE A 95 4.80 -9.89 3.62
C PHE A 95 5.89 -9.88 2.54
N GLN A 96 7.01 -9.21 2.80
CA GLN A 96 8.16 -9.17 1.88
C GLN A 96 8.77 -10.56 1.71
N TYR A 97 8.91 -11.31 2.81
CA TYR A 97 9.41 -12.67 2.78
C TYR A 97 8.50 -13.61 1.99
N LEU A 98 7.18 -13.50 2.15
CA LEU A 98 6.19 -14.20 1.31
C LEU A 98 6.37 -13.82 -0.17
N SER A 99 6.45 -12.53 -0.47
CA SER A 99 6.53 -12.04 -1.86
C SER A 99 7.80 -12.53 -2.57
N ALA A 100 8.92 -12.62 -1.85
CA ALA A 100 10.19 -13.12 -2.37
C ALA A 100 10.23 -14.64 -2.55
N ASN A 101 9.34 -15.39 -1.89
CA ASN A 101 9.34 -16.86 -1.84
C ASN A 101 8.00 -17.45 -2.32
N ARG A 102 7.35 -16.77 -3.27
CA ARG A 102 6.08 -17.16 -3.89
C ARG A 102 6.24 -17.18 -5.41
N ASP A 103 5.72 -18.23 -6.03
CA ASP A 103 5.58 -18.33 -7.49
C ASP A 103 4.12 -18.65 -7.84
N GLY A 104 3.41 -17.65 -8.37
CA GLY A 104 1.98 -17.75 -8.65
C GLY A 104 1.17 -18.08 -7.39
N ALA A 105 0.60 -19.30 -7.32
CA ALA A 105 -0.14 -19.78 -6.15
C ALA A 105 0.71 -20.63 -5.19
N ALA A 106 1.91 -21.04 -5.60
CA ALA A 106 2.81 -21.85 -4.79
C ALA A 106 3.59 -20.95 -3.83
N ILE A 107 3.60 -21.31 -2.54
CA ILE A 107 4.29 -20.60 -1.47
C ILE A 107 5.30 -21.56 -0.85
N ALA A 108 6.55 -21.12 -0.69
CA ALA A 108 7.60 -21.97 -0.15
C ALA A 108 7.35 -22.38 1.31
N GLU A 109 7.73 -23.60 1.69
CA GLU A 109 7.50 -24.16 3.03
C GLU A 109 8.05 -23.28 4.18
N PRO A 110 9.23 -22.63 4.09
CA PRO A 110 9.69 -21.73 5.15
C PRO A 110 8.72 -20.57 5.44
N VAL A 111 8.03 -20.05 4.42
CA VAL A 111 7.01 -19.02 4.58
C VAL A 111 5.78 -19.61 5.28
N LEU A 112 5.34 -20.79 4.86
CA LEU A 112 4.20 -21.49 5.47
C LEU A 112 4.46 -21.76 6.96
N ALA A 113 5.66 -22.24 7.30
CA ALA A 113 6.10 -22.45 8.66
C ALA A 113 6.02 -21.15 9.50
N LEU A 114 6.47 -20.01 8.95
CA LEU A 114 6.35 -18.72 9.63
C LEU A 114 4.90 -18.27 9.82
N TYR A 115 4.01 -18.49 8.84
CA TYR A 115 2.58 -18.21 9.02
C TYR A 115 1.95 -19.09 10.11
N ARG A 116 2.28 -20.38 10.16
CA ARG A 116 1.81 -21.27 11.24
C ARG A 116 2.31 -20.80 12.61
N LYS A 117 3.59 -20.44 12.73
CA LYS A 117 4.16 -19.85 13.95
C LYS A 117 3.47 -18.54 14.34
N THR A 118 3.19 -17.68 13.36
CA THR A 118 2.50 -16.38 13.56
C THR A 118 1.07 -16.60 14.08
N ALA A 119 0.31 -17.50 13.47
CA ALA A 119 -1.04 -17.86 13.90
C ALA A 119 -1.05 -18.43 15.33
N ARG A 120 -0.11 -19.32 15.67
CA ARG A 120 0.03 -19.84 17.04
C ARG A 120 0.43 -18.75 18.04
N ALA A 121 1.39 -17.89 17.69
CA ALA A 121 1.88 -16.82 18.56
C ALA A 121 0.78 -15.81 18.93
N LEU A 122 -0.19 -15.56 18.04
CA LEU A 122 -1.34 -14.69 18.34
C LEU A 122 -2.08 -15.11 19.62
N THR A 123 -2.23 -16.42 19.85
CA THR A 123 -2.90 -16.92 21.08
C THR A 123 -2.14 -16.56 22.35
N ARG A 124 -0.81 -16.40 22.28
CA ARG A 124 -0.03 -15.95 23.45
C ARG A 124 -0.32 -14.50 23.79
N PHE A 125 -0.47 -13.63 22.78
CA PHE A 125 -0.93 -12.25 23.01
C PHE A 125 -2.35 -12.24 23.60
N GLN A 126 -3.27 -13.02 23.02
CA GLN A 126 -4.68 -13.02 23.40
C GLN A 126 -4.96 -13.57 24.80
N PHE A 127 -4.29 -14.66 25.19
CA PHE A 127 -4.57 -15.41 26.42
C PHE A 127 -3.52 -15.23 27.52
N GLU A 128 -2.23 -15.23 27.20
CA GLU A 128 -1.17 -15.13 28.20
C GLU A 128 -0.94 -13.68 28.57
N ALA A 129 -0.43 -12.89 27.63
CA ALA A 129 -0.05 -11.52 27.89
C ALA A 129 -1.26 -10.62 28.11
N GLY A 130 -2.34 -10.83 27.34
CA GLY A 130 -3.57 -10.08 27.44
C GLY A 130 -4.27 -10.18 28.79
N ARG A 131 -4.07 -11.26 29.55
CA ARG A 131 -4.72 -11.46 30.86
C ARG A 131 -4.17 -10.53 31.94
N THR A 132 -2.89 -10.18 31.86
CA THR A 132 -2.18 -9.38 32.87
C THR A 132 -1.79 -7.99 32.36
N LEU A 133 -2.24 -7.62 31.16
CA LEU A 133 -1.96 -6.31 30.57
C LEU A 133 -2.73 -5.20 31.30
N ASP A 134 -2.07 -4.07 31.53
CA ASP A 134 -2.76 -2.85 31.96
C ASP A 134 -3.51 -2.23 30.77
N TYR A 135 -4.83 -2.36 30.74
CA TYR A 135 -5.67 -1.77 29.69
C TYR A 135 -5.96 -0.28 29.90
N SER A 136 -5.56 0.33 31.02
CA SER A 136 -5.77 1.76 31.26
C SER A 136 -4.93 2.65 30.34
N VAL A 137 -3.84 2.10 29.78
CA VAL A 137 -2.97 2.81 28.82
C VAL A 137 -3.44 2.67 27.37
N CYS A 138 -4.47 1.86 27.09
CA CYS A 138 -4.98 1.68 25.73
C CYS A 138 -5.45 3.00 25.10
N TYR A 139 -5.13 3.18 23.82
CA TYR A 139 -5.48 4.37 23.06
C TYR A 139 -5.84 4.00 21.61
N PRO A 140 -6.85 4.65 20.97
CA PRO A 140 -7.74 5.67 21.51
C PRO A 140 -8.85 5.14 22.43
N ARG A 141 -8.98 3.81 22.59
CA ARG A 141 -10.01 3.16 23.41
C ARG A 141 -9.49 1.88 24.06
N GLY A 142 -10.05 1.56 25.23
CA GLY A 142 -9.76 0.33 25.97
C GLY A 142 -10.40 -0.94 25.41
N SER A 143 -11.41 -0.82 24.55
CA SER A 143 -12.13 -1.96 23.96
C SER A 143 -12.55 -1.69 22.51
N PHE A 144 -12.67 -2.77 21.73
CA PHE A 144 -13.26 -2.80 20.40
C PHE A 144 -14.77 -3.02 20.51
N ASP A 145 -15.44 -1.99 21.03
CA ASP A 145 -16.87 -1.98 21.28
C ASP A 145 -17.69 -1.40 20.11
N ARG A 146 -19.00 -1.22 20.32
CA ARG A 146 -19.93 -0.66 19.32
C ARG A 146 -19.36 0.57 18.63
N GLN A 147 -18.91 1.56 19.39
CA GLN A 147 -18.45 2.80 18.81
C GLN A 147 -17.19 2.62 17.96
N SER A 148 -16.29 1.72 18.36
CA SER A 148 -15.11 1.35 17.57
C SER A 148 -15.51 0.74 16.22
N MET A 149 -16.47 -0.19 16.23
CA MET A 149 -16.99 -0.82 15.02
C MET A 149 -17.69 0.21 14.12
N LEU A 150 -18.50 1.09 14.69
CA LEU A 150 -19.18 2.15 13.94
C LEU A 150 -18.19 3.16 13.34
N TRP A 151 -17.07 3.45 14.00
CA TRP A 151 -16.02 4.28 13.41
C TRP A 151 -15.41 3.62 12.17
N ASP A 152 -15.08 2.34 12.24
CA ASP A 152 -14.57 1.60 11.07
C ASP A 152 -15.58 1.60 9.91
N LEU A 153 -16.86 1.33 10.21
CA LEU A 153 -17.94 1.28 9.23
C LEU A 153 -18.23 2.67 8.61
N ASN A 154 -18.20 3.73 9.41
CA ASN A 154 -18.34 5.10 8.89
C ASN A 154 -17.11 5.54 8.10
N HIS A 155 -15.91 5.13 8.50
CA HIS A 155 -14.69 5.39 7.74
C HIS A 155 -14.78 4.71 6.36
N PHE A 156 -15.28 3.48 6.28
CA PHE A 156 -15.62 2.82 5.02
C PHE A 156 -16.67 3.59 4.21
N LYS A 157 -17.77 4.01 4.84
CA LYS A 157 -18.85 4.78 4.19
C LYS A 157 -18.33 6.06 3.53
N TYR A 158 -17.61 6.89 4.28
CA TYR A 158 -17.20 8.21 3.82
C TYR A 158 -15.94 8.20 2.95
N TYR A 159 -14.95 7.37 3.26
CA TYR A 159 -13.68 7.39 2.53
C TYR A 159 -13.60 6.36 1.42
N PHE A 160 -14.42 5.31 1.44
CA PHE A 160 -14.45 4.35 0.34
C PHE A 160 -15.70 4.50 -0.52
N LEU A 161 -16.90 4.26 0.02
CA LEU A 161 -18.13 4.22 -0.78
C LEU A 161 -18.42 5.55 -1.49
N ARG A 162 -18.34 6.67 -0.76
CA ARG A 162 -18.54 8.01 -1.33
C ARG A 162 -17.50 8.34 -2.40
N LEU A 163 -16.23 8.00 -2.17
CA LEU A 163 -15.13 8.32 -3.11
C LEU A 163 -15.10 7.38 -4.32
N SER A 164 -15.55 6.13 -4.18
CA SER A 164 -15.69 5.19 -5.30
C SER A 164 -16.95 5.42 -6.13
N GLY A 165 -17.83 6.34 -5.71
CA GLY A 165 -19.12 6.58 -6.36
C GLY A 165 -20.12 5.44 -6.21
N THR A 166 -19.94 4.57 -5.21
CA THR A 166 -20.88 3.45 -4.96
C THR A 166 -22.17 4.02 -4.37
N PRO A 167 -23.34 3.83 -4.99
CA PRO A 167 -24.59 4.36 -4.47
C PRO A 167 -25.08 3.55 -3.27
N PHE A 168 -25.53 4.24 -2.22
CA PHE A 168 -26.16 3.67 -1.03
C PHE A 168 -27.16 4.67 -0.43
N ASP A 169 -28.12 4.16 0.34
CA ASP A 169 -29.04 4.96 1.16
C ASP A 169 -28.39 5.22 2.53
N GLU A 170 -28.31 6.48 2.95
CA GLU A 170 -27.61 6.87 4.18
C GLU A 170 -28.26 6.28 5.44
N GLN A 171 -29.58 6.41 5.60
CA GLN A 171 -30.28 5.96 6.80
C GLN A 171 -30.31 4.42 6.87
N ALA A 172 -30.67 3.77 5.77
CA ALA A 172 -30.77 2.31 5.75
C ALA A 172 -29.41 1.64 5.97
N LEU A 173 -28.32 2.23 5.45
CA LEU A 173 -26.97 1.73 5.69
C LEU A 173 -26.53 1.92 7.16
N GLU A 174 -26.87 3.06 7.77
CA GLU A 174 -26.58 3.29 9.19
C GLU A 174 -27.36 2.34 10.10
N ASP A 175 -28.63 2.05 9.79
CA ASP A 175 -29.44 1.07 10.52
C ASP A 175 -28.84 -0.35 10.42
N ASP A 176 -28.27 -0.71 9.27
CA ASP A 176 -27.52 -1.95 9.08
C ASP A 176 -26.19 -1.94 9.83
N PHE A 177 -25.48 -0.81 9.90
CA PHE A 177 -24.25 -0.69 10.70
C PHE A 177 -24.51 -0.94 12.18
N GLN A 178 -25.62 -0.43 12.73
CA GLN A 178 -26.01 -0.71 14.12
C GLN A 178 -26.27 -2.19 14.35
N ARG A 179 -27.11 -2.81 13.51
CA ARG A 179 -27.44 -4.24 13.59
C ARG A 179 -26.21 -5.14 13.40
N PHE A 180 -25.30 -4.75 12.51
CA PHE A 180 -24.07 -5.49 12.29
C PHE A 180 -23.13 -5.39 13.49
N ALA A 181 -23.01 -4.22 14.12
CA ALA A 181 -22.27 -4.06 15.36
C ALA A 181 -22.89 -4.89 16.50
N ASP A 182 -24.22 -4.91 16.65
CA ASP A 182 -24.93 -5.77 17.61
C ASP A 182 -24.53 -7.24 17.47
N TYR A 183 -24.63 -7.73 16.23
CA TYR A 183 -24.29 -9.10 15.89
C TYR A 183 -22.83 -9.47 16.23
N LEU A 184 -21.88 -8.58 15.95
CA LEU A 184 -20.47 -8.82 16.26
C LEU A 184 -20.18 -8.79 17.77
N LEU A 185 -20.89 -7.94 18.53
CA LEU A 185 -20.71 -7.79 19.98
C LEU A 185 -21.24 -8.97 20.79
N GLU A 186 -22.01 -9.87 20.17
CA GLU A 186 -22.38 -11.15 20.79
C GLU A 186 -21.18 -12.10 20.97
N ALA A 187 -20.06 -11.88 20.26
CA ALA A 187 -18.84 -12.63 20.48
C ALA A 187 -18.14 -12.18 21.78
N PRO A 188 -17.58 -13.12 22.58
CA PRO A 188 -16.79 -12.76 23.76
C PRO A 188 -15.62 -11.84 23.40
N GLY A 189 -15.50 -10.71 24.11
CA GLY A 189 -14.60 -9.60 23.77
C GLY A 189 -13.53 -9.28 24.81
N ASP A 190 -13.26 -10.18 25.76
CA ASP A 190 -12.36 -9.94 26.90
C ASP A 190 -10.90 -10.35 26.65
N PHE A 191 -10.51 -10.56 25.40
CA PHE A 191 -9.14 -10.93 25.01
C PHE A 191 -8.35 -9.72 24.54
N PHE A 192 -7.02 -9.82 24.52
CA PHE A 192 -6.22 -8.79 23.85
C PHE A 192 -6.40 -8.87 22.33
N LEU A 193 -6.96 -7.83 21.75
CA LEU A 193 -7.08 -7.60 20.32
C LEU A 193 -5.91 -6.71 19.88
N TYR A 194 -5.03 -7.26 19.04
CA TYR A 194 -3.85 -6.61 18.48
C TYR A 194 -4.21 -5.48 17.52
N ARG A 195 -5.37 -5.58 16.85
CA ARG A 195 -5.98 -4.61 15.92
C ARG A 195 -5.42 -4.64 14.52
N ASP A 196 -4.10 -4.59 14.38
CA ASP A 196 -3.38 -4.54 13.11
C ASP A 196 -2.44 -5.75 12.95
N PHE A 197 -2.96 -6.94 13.26
CA PHE A 197 -2.25 -8.21 13.14
C PHE A 197 -2.16 -8.68 11.68
N GLN A 198 -1.30 -8.03 10.90
CA GLN A 198 -1.12 -8.25 9.47
C GLN A 198 0.33 -8.66 9.15
N SER A 199 0.55 -9.26 7.99
CA SER A 199 1.88 -9.80 7.61
C SER A 199 2.98 -8.72 7.48
N ARG A 200 2.61 -7.44 7.33
CA ARG A 200 3.54 -6.30 7.33
C ARG A 200 4.06 -5.92 8.70
N ASN A 201 3.29 -6.25 9.74
CA ASN A 201 3.59 -5.95 11.14
C ASN A 201 4.25 -7.13 11.86
N VAL A 202 4.71 -8.12 11.09
CA VAL A 202 5.47 -9.28 11.56
C VAL A 202 6.83 -9.27 10.89
N MET A 203 7.90 -8.98 11.63
CA MET A 203 9.28 -9.04 11.19
C MET A 203 9.78 -10.48 11.19
N VAL A 204 10.68 -10.82 10.26
CA VAL A 204 11.30 -12.14 10.15
C VAL A 204 12.75 -12.04 10.57
N ARG A 205 13.11 -12.69 11.68
CA ARG A 205 14.47 -12.72 12.21
C ARG A 205 14.80 -14.11 12.73
N ASP A 206 15.92 -14.66 12.26
CA ASP A 206 16.42 -15.99 12.65
C ASP A 206 15.37 -17.12 12.49
N GLY A 207 14.53 -17.04 11.46
CA GLY A 207 13.47 -18.02 11.20
C GLY A 207 12.28 -17.95 12.17
N GLU A 208 12.18 -16.88 12.95
CA GLU A 208 11.09 -16.62 13.90
C GLU A 208 10.32 -15.34 13.55
N PRO A 209 8.99 -15.31 13.83
CA PRO A 209 8.20 -14.09 13.72
C PRO A 209 8.45 -13.19 14.94
N TRP A 210 8.61 -11.89 14.67
CA TRP A 210 8.72 -10.82 15.64
C TRP A 210 7.64 -9.77 15.38
N PHE A 211 7.03 -9.23 16.42
CA PHE A 211 5.78 -8.49 16.33
C PHE A 211 6.00 -7.00 16.64
N ILE A 212 5.43 -6.13 15.79
CA ILE A 212 5.49 -4.68 15.92
C ILE A 212 4.12 -4.05 15.68
N ASP A 213 3.97 -2.76 15.96
CA ASP A 213 2.77 -1.98 15.62
C ASP A 213 1.48 -2.40 16.39
N TYR A 214 1.63 -2.81 17.65
CA TYR A 214 0.52 -3.19 18.55
C TYR A 214 -0.03 -2.06 19.43
N GLN A 215 0.42 -0.81 19.23
CA GLN A 215 -0.02 0.33 20.08
C GLN A 215 -1.52 0.63 20.00
N GLY A 216 -2.19 0.20 18.93
CA GLY A 216 -3.64 0.24 18.78
C GLY A 216 -4.37 -0.89 19.51
N GLY A 217 -3.64 -1.75 20.24
CA GLY A 217 -4.17 -2.91 20.94
C GLY A 217 -5.12 -2.56 22.08
N ARG A 218 -6.16 -3.38 22.26
CA ARG A 218 -7.27 -3.14 23.19
C ARG A 218 -8.01 -4.44 23.51
N LYS A 219 -9.03 -4.42 24.37
CA LYS A 219 -9.89 -5.61 24.53
C LYS A 219 -10.74 -5.88 23.30
N GLY A 220 -10.90 -7.13 22.88
CA GLY A 220 -11.81 -7.48 21.80
C GLY A 220 -11.92 -8.98 21.55
N ALA A 221 -12.65 -9.32 20.48
CA ALA A 221 -12.93 -10.70 20.10
C ALA A 221 -11.75 -11.34 19.36
N LEU A 222 -11.53 -12.63 19.63
CA LEU A 222 -10.46 -13.45 19.05
C LEU A 222 -10.44 -13.43 17.51
N GLN A 223 -11.64 -13.46 16.93
CA GLN A 223 -11.89 -13.55 15.50
C GLN A 223 -11.24 -12.39 14.71
N TYR A 224 -11.12 -11.20 15.31
CA TYR A 224 -10.69 -10.01 14.59
C TYR A 224 -9.25 -10.10 14.08
N ASP A 225 -8.32 -10.52 14.93
CA ASP A 225 -6.90 -10.62 14.56
C ASP A 225 -6.65 -11.84 13.66
N ALA A 226 -7.36 -12.96 13.91
CA ALA A 226 -7.33 -14.10 13.00
C ALA A 226 -7.81 -13.70 11.60
N ALA A 227 -8.90 -12.94 11.50
CA ALA A 227 -9.37 -12.39 10.23
C ALA A 227 -8.35 -11.43 9.59
N SER A 228 -7.69 -10.59 10.41
CA SER A 228 -6.68 -9.63 9.96
C SER A 228 -5.47 -10.28 9.29
N LEU A 229 -5.00 -11.42 9.83
CA LEU A 229 -3.90 -12.18 9.26
C LEU A 229 -4.33 -12.95 8.01
N LEU A 230 -5.43 -13.69 8.10
CA LEU A 230 -5.86 -14.64 7.05
C LEU A 230 -6.42 -13.96 5.81
N TYR A 231 -7.03 -12.78 5.97
CA TYR A 231 -7.59 -11.97 4.89
C TYR A 231 -6.80 -10.68 4.65
N ASP A 232 -5.50 -10.67 4.99
CA ASP A 232 -4.58 -9.64 4.54
C ASP A 232 -4.60 -9.56 3.01
N ALA A 233 -5.22 -8.49 2.49
CA ALA A 233 -5.57 -8.39 1.09
C ALA A 233 -4.34 -8.49 0.17
N LYS A 234 -3.23 -7.85 0.54
CA LYS A 234 -2.02 -7.88 -0.30
C LYS A 234 -1.30 -9.22 -0.27
N ALA A 235 -1.38 -9.95 0.85
CA ALA A 235 -0.79 -11.27 0.96
C ALA A 235 -1.46 -12.28 0.01
N ASP A 236 -2.74 -12.06 -0.33
CA ASP A 236 -3.51 -12.85 -1.30
C ASP A 236 -3.33 -14.35 -1.07
N LEU A 237 -3.49 -14.77 0.20
CA LEU A 237 -3.30 -16.16 0.58
C LEU A 237 -4.35 -17.04 -0.10
N PRO A 238 -3.97 -18.19 -0.68
CA PRO A 238 -4.93 -19.13 -1.26
C PRO A 238 -5.98 -19.61 -0.25
N PRO A 239 -7.23 -19.86 -0.66
CA PRO A 239 -8.29 -20.30 0.25
C PRO A 239 -7.95 -21.57 1.06
N THR A 240 -7.25 -22.52 0.44
CA THR A 240 -6.79 -23.75 1.11
C THR A 240 -5.83 -23.45 2.25
N LEU A 241 -4.88 -22.54 2.03
CA LEU A 241 -3.94 -22.09 3.06
C LEU A 241 -4.65 -21.30 4.16
N ARG A 242 -5.62 -20.45 3.84
CA ARG A 242 -6.42 -19.75 4.86
C ARG A 242 -7.12 -20.72 5.80
N LYS A 243 -7.72 -21.78 5.23
CA LYS A 243 -8.37 -22.83 6.01
C LYS A 243 -7.36 -23.57 6.89
N GLU A 244 -6.22 -23.96 6.36
CA GLU A 244 -5.15 -24.62 7.13
C GLU A 244 -4.68 -23.75 8.30
N LEU A 245 -4.35 -22.48 8.05
CA LEU A 245 -3.89 -21.55 9.08
C LEU A 245 -4.97 -21.24 10.12
N LEU A 246 -6.24 -21.23 9.72
CA LEU A 246 -7.36 -21.10 10.64
C LEU A 246 -7.45 -22.32 11.58
N GLU A 247 -7.30 -23.54 11.04
CA GLU A 247 -7.27 -24.74 11.89
C GLU A 247 -6.08 -24.71 12.85
N VAL A 248 -4.88 -24.33 12.38
CA VAL A 248 -3.70 -24.16 13.25
C VAL A 248 -3.97 -23.16 14.38
N TYR A 249 -4.66 -22.06 14.08
CA TYR A 249 -5.07 -21.08 15.10
C TYR A 249 -6.10 -21.68 16.07
N LEU A 250 -7.14 -22.36 15.58
CA LEU A 250 -8.18 -22.96 16.41
C LEU A 250 -7.65 -24.09 17.31
N ASP A 251 -6.70 -24.89 16.82
CA ASP A 251 -5.96 -25.86 17.62
C ASP A 251 -5.22 -25.17 18.76
N ALA A 252 -4.49 -24.09 18.47
CA ALA A 252 -3.77 -23.31 19.48
C ALA A 252 -4.70 -22.61 20.49
N VAL A 253 -5.91 -22.21 20.08
CA VAL A 253 -6.93 -21.68 21.01
C VAL A 253 -7.45 -22.79 21.91
N ALA A 254 -7.73 -23.98 21.38
CA ALA A 254 -8.20 -25.13 22.16
C ALA A 254 -7.18 -25.61 23.20
N GLU A 255 -5.88 -25.44 22.93
CA GLU A 255 -4.80 -25.68 23.90
C GLU A 255 -4.89 -24.74 25.13
N ARG A 256 -5.61 -23.62 25.06
CA ARG A 256 -5.76 -22.63 26.16
C ARG A 256 -7.00 -22.81 27.01
N GLY A 257 -7.91 -23.68 26.60
CA GLY A 257 -9.15 -23.97 27.29
C GLY A 257 -10.22 -24.48 26.33
N PRO A 258 -11.39 -24.89 26.84
CA PRO A 258 -12.50 -25.37 26.01
C PRO A 258 -12.90 -24.30 25.00
N ALA A 259 -12.50 -24.50 23.75
CA ALA A 259 -12.83 -23.61 22.65
C ALA A 259 -14.04 -24.16 21.91
N ASP A 260 -15.15 -23.44 21.98
CA ASP A 260 -16.29 -23.74 21.12
C ASP A 260 -15.98 -23.26 19.70
N ARG A 261 -15.41 -24.16 18.88
CA ARG A 261 -15.11 -23.89 17.47
C ARG A 261 -16.36 -23.48 16.71
N ALA A 262 -17.52 -24.06 17.01
CA ALA A 262 -18.76 -23.72 16.34
C ALA A 262 -19.18 -22.27 16.68
N ALA A 263 -19.09 -21.87 17.95
CA ALA A 263 -19.35 -20.49 18.36
C ALA A 263 -18.35 -19.48 17.74
N PHE A 264 -17.07 -19.85 17.63
CA PHE A 264 -16.08 -19.04 16.93
C PHE A 264 -16.47 -18.85 15.46
N MET A 265 -16.71 -19.97 14.76
CA MET A 265 -17.00 -19.99 13.33
C MET A 265 -18.33 -19.34 12.97
N ALA A 266 -19.32 -19.39 13.86
CA ALA A 266 -20.61 -18.74 13.66
C ALA A 266 -20.47 -17.23 13.38
N ARG A 267 -19.50 -16.57 14.03
CA ARG A 267 -19.29 -15.11 13.92
C ARG A 267 -18.06 -14.73 13.09
N PHE A 268 -17.15 -15.67 12.84
CA PHE A 268 -15.91 -15.42 12.11
C PHE A 268 -16.12 -14.71 10.75
N PRO A 269 -17.06 -15.12 9.87
CA PRO A 269 -17.31 -14.41 8.61
C PRO A 269 -17.69 -12.94 8.80
N GLY A 270 -18.44 -12.61 9.85
CA GLY A 270 -18.77 -11.22 10.21
C GLY A 270 -17.53 -10.41 10.56
N PHE A 271 -16.62 -10.98 11.35
CA PHE A 271 -15.35 -10.33 11.68
C PHE A 271 -14.44 -10.15 10.46
N VAL A 272 -14.47 -11.08 9.51
CA VAL A 272 -13.77 -10.89 8.23
C VAL A 272 -14.37 -9.73 7.44
N LEU A 273 -15.69 -9.62 7.37
CA LEU A 273 -16.37 -8.53 6.67
C LEU A 273 -16.08 -7.15 7.28
N VAL A 274 -16.13 -7.01 8.61
CA VAL A 274 -15.78 -5.73 9.25
C VAL A 274 -14.31 -5.37 9.04
N ARG A 275 -13.41 -6.36 9.02
CA ARG A 275 -12.00 -6.13 8.74
C ARG A 275 -11.73 -5.70 7.30
N ILE A 276 -12.44 -6.27 6.34
CA ILE A 276 -12.38 -5.86 4.92
C ILE A 276 -12.88 -4.42 4.78
N MET A 277 -14.00 -4.07 5.42
CA MET A 277 -14.54 -2.70 5.36
C MET A 277 -13.56 -1.69 5.99
N GLN A 278 -12.97 -2.01 7.14
CA GLN A 278 -11.92 -1.19 7.76
C GLN A 278 -10.73 -0.97 6.80
N ALA A 279 -10.28 -2.03 6.12
CA ALA A 279 -9.19 -1.94 5.15
C ALA A 279 -9.58 -1.08 3.95
N MET A 280 -10.77 -1.29 3.39
CA MET A 280 -11.30 -0.51 2.27
C MET A 280 -11.42 0.98 2.62
N GLY A 281 -11.87 1.34 3.83
CA GLY A 281 -11.87 2.72 4.30
C GLY A 281 -10.45 3.34 4.24
N THR A 282 -9.43 2.61 4.71
CA THR A 282 -8.02 3.04 4.61
C THR A 282 -7.57 3.17 3.16
N TYR A 283 -7.93 2.23 2.29
CA TYR A 283 -7.58 2.28 0.86
C TYR A 283 -8.24 3.47 0.18
N GLY A 284 -9.46 3.82 0.56
CA GLY A 284 -10.17 4.96 0.04
C GLY A 284 -9.55 6.29 0.46
N LEU A 285 -9.28 6.47 1.77
CA LEU A 285 -8.63 7.67 2.27
C LEU A 285 -7.22 7.85 1.66
N ARG A 286 -6.37 6.82 1.75
CA ARG A 286 -4.98 6.94 1.29
C ARG A 286 -4.88 6.92 -0.24
N GLY A 287 -5.71 6.11 -0.89
CA GLY A 287 -5.69 5.91 -2.33
C GLY A 287 -6.43 7.01 -3.08
N PHE A 288 -7.73 7.18 -2.84
CA PHE A 288 -8.55 8.15 -3.58
C PHE A 288 -8.26 9.59 -3.13
N TYR A 289 -8.18 9.83 -1.82
CA TYR A 289 -8.03 11.19 -1.29
C TYR A 289 -6.57 11.67 -1.25
N GLU A 290 -5.66 10.89 -0.67
CA GLU A 290 -4.23 11.26 -0.60
C GLU A 290 -3.41 10.88 -1.85
N ARG A 291 -4.05 10.24 -2.85
CA ARG A 291 -3.43 9.84 -4.13
C ARG A 291 -2.22 8.90 -4.00
N LYS A 292 -2.20 8.06 -2.96
CA LYS A 292 -1.17 7.03 -2.77
C LYS A 292 -1.56 5.74 -3.50
N THR A 293 -1.06 5.60 -4.73
CA THR A 293 -1.41 4.53 -5.68
C THR A 293 -1.23 3.11 -5.15
N HIS A 294 -0.23 2.86 -4.29
CA HIS A 294 0.00 1.53 -3.72
C HIS A 294 -1.13 1.06 -2.80
N PHE A 295 -2.00 1.94 -2.29
CA PHE A 295 -3.22 1.56 -1.57
C PHE A 295 -4.31 1.11 -2.53
N LEU A 296 -4.46 1.79 -3.68
CA LEU A 296 -5.42 1.44 -4.74
C LEU A 296 -5.17 0.03 -5.30
N GLN A 297 -3.90 -0.39 -5.39
CA GLN A 297 -3.51 -1.75 -5.78
C GLN A 297 -4.06 -2.86 -4.87
N SER A 298 -4.53 -2.54 -3.67
CA SER A 298 -5.07 -3.52 -2.72
C SER A 298 -6.58 -3.75 -2.92
N ILE A 299 -7.27 -2.83 -3.60
CA ILE A 299 -8.73 -2.86 -3.77
C ILE A 299 -9.21 -4.14 -4.48
N PRO A 300 -8.57 -4.63 -5.57
CA PRO A 300 -9.04 -5.83 -6.26
C PRO A 300 -9.02 -7.06 -5.36
N TYR A 301 -7.99 -7.18 -4.52
CA TYR A 301 -7.86 -8.27 -3.57
C TYR A 301 -8.97 -8.24 -2.51
N ALA A 302 -9.27 -7.06 -1.98
CA ALA A 302 -10.36 -6.88 -1.03
C ALA A 302 -11.73 -7.18 -1.65
N VAL A 303 -11.95 -6.78 -2.90
CA VAL A 303 -13.18 -7.09 -3.67
C VAL A 303 -13.33 -8.60 -3.89
N ARG A 304 -12.26 -9.31 -4.29
CA ARG A 304 -12.30 -10.78 -4.44
C ARG A 304 -12.55 -11.51 -3.12
N ASN A 305 -11.95 -11.03 -2.03
CA ASN A 305 -12.22 -11.57 -0.70
C ASN A 305 -13.69 -11.39 -0.32
N LEU A 306 -14.26 -10.21 -0.56
CA LEU A 306 -15.66 -9.92 -0.31
C LEU A 306 -16.59 -10.83 -1.13
N GLU A 307 -16.35 -10.96 -2.44
CA GLU A 307 -17.10 -11.85 -3.32
C GLU A 307 -17.06 -13.30 -2.84
N SER A 308 -15.87 -13.81 -2.52
CA SER A 308 -15.70 -15.20 -2.06
C SER A 308 -16.43 -15.46 -0.74
N LEU A 309 -16.42 -14.49 0.18
CA LEU A 309 -17.12 -14.60 1.46
C LEU A 309 -18.64 -14.61 1.28
N LEU A 310 -19.17 -13.71 0.46
CA LEU A 310 -20.62 -13.63 0.19
C LEU A 310 -21.13 -14.89 -0.53
N ALA A 311 -20.28 -15.54 -1.34
CA ALA A 311 -20.63 -16.80 -2.01
C ALA A 311 -20.60 -18.00 -1.05
N ALA A 312 -19.72 -17.99 -0.05
CA ALA A 312 -19.50 -19.12 0.84
C ALA A 312 -20.32 -19.07 2.15
N HIS A 313 -20.79 -17.89 2.54
CA HIS A 313 -21.41 -17.68 3.85
C HIS A 313 -22.64 -16.77 3.78
N GLU A 314 -23.70 -17.21 4.45
CA GLU A 314 -24.83 -16.36 4.80
C GLU A 314 -24.71 -15.95 6.28
N LEU A 315 -24.83 -14.65 6.57
CA LEU A 315 -24.81 -14.18 7.95
C LEU A 315 -26.16 -14.46 8.62
N PRO A 316 -26.19 -14.85 9.91
CA PRO A 316 -27.43 -15.06 10.65
C PRO A 316 -28.15 -13.75 11.04
N VAL A 317 -27.74 -12.61 10.48
CA VAL A 317 -28.33 -11.28 10.71
C VAL A 317 -28.73 -10.66 9.37
N LYS A 318 -29.93 -10.07 9.32
CA LYS A 318 -30.44 -9.41 8.11
C LYS A 318 -29.89 -7.99 7.98
N LEU A 319 -29.14 -7.75 6.92
CA LEU A 319 -28.46 -6.48 6.62
C LEU A 319 -28.73 -6.06 5.16
N PRO A 320 -29.98 -5.74 4.77
CA PRO A 320 -30.35 -5.56 3.36
C PRO A 320 -29.58 -4.46 2.61
N ALA A 321 -29.39 -3.28 3.21
CA ALA A 321 -28.70 -2.15 2.59
C ALA A 321 -27.19 -2.42 2.47
N LEU A 322 -26.58 -2.95 3.53
CA LEU A 322 -25.17 -3.32 3.55
C LEU A 322 -24.89 -4.52 2.63
N SER A 323 -25.78 -5.51 2.56
CA SER A 323 -25.65 -6.64 1.62
C SER A 323 -25.74 -6.18 0.17
N GLU A 324 -26.59 -5.20 -0.13
CA GLU A 324 -26.66 -4.59 -1.45
C GLU A 324 -25.36 -3.84 -1.78
N VAL A 325 -24.81 -3.08 -0.83
CA VAL A 325 -23.50 -2.44 -0.98
C VAL A 325 -22.41 -3.48 -1.25
N TRP A 326 -22.35 -4.56 -0.47
CA TRP A 326 -21.37 -5.61 -0.67
C TRP A 326 -21.48 -6.28 -2.05
N ARG A 327 -22.70 -6.59 -2.50
CA ARG A 327 -22.94 -7.14 -3.85
C ARG A 327 -22.48 -6.19 -4.95
N ARG A 328 -22.76 -4.89 -4.84
CA ARG A 328 -22.30 -3.86 -5.80
C ARG A 328 -20.80 -3.75 -5.87
N LEU A 329 -20.12 -3.78 -4.71
CA LEU A 329 -18.66 -3.75 -4.67
C LEU A 329 -18.06 -5.01 -5.28
N ALA A 330 -18.58 -6.19 -4.92
CA ALA A 330 -18.16 -7.47 -5.46
C ALA A 330 -18.30 -7.53 -6.99
N SER A 331 -19.39 -7.00 -7.55
CA SER A 331 -19.66 -7.00 -8.99
C SER A 331 -19.02 -5.83 -9.76
N SER A 332 -18.31 -4.92 -9.11
CA SER A 332 -17.77 -3.72 -9.76
C SER A 332 -16.54 -4.03 -10.61
N GLU A 333 -16.68 -4.01 -11.94
CA GLU A 333 -15.54 -4.14 -12.86
C GLU A 333 -14.48 -3.05 -12.64
N THR A 334 -14.92 -1.82 -12.38
CA THR A 334 -14.02 -0.68 -12.14
C THR A 334 -13.15 -0.93 -10.93
N LEU A 335 -13.72 -1.45 -9.83
CA LEU A 335 -12.96 -1.75 -8.62
C LEU A 335 -12.06 -2.98 -8.79
N ARG A 336 -12.47 -3.97 -9.58
CA ARG A 336 -11.63 -5.12 -9.95
C ARG A 336 -10.42 -4.71 -10.80
N LYS A 337 -10.58 -3.70 -11.65
CA LYS A 337 -9.51 -3.09 -12.47
C LYS A 337 -8.75 -2.00 -11.71
N HIS A 338 -9.22 -1.58 -10.54
CA HIS A 338 -8.60 -0.49 -9.78
C HIS A 338 -7.29 -0.98 -9.19
N GLY A 339 -6.15 -0.49 -9.68
CA GLY A 339 -4.88 -1.09 -9.32
C GLY A 339 -4.63 -2.44 -10.00
N SER A 340 -5.27 -2.73 -11.14
CA SER A 340 -4.67 -3.55 -12.19
C SER A 340 -3.43 -2.81 -12.73
N VAL A 341 -2.44 -2.69 -11.88
CA VAL A 341 -1.06 -2.61 -12.31
C VAL A 341 -0.80 -4.01 -12.83
N VAL A 342 -0.88 -4.13 -14.16
CA VAL A 342 -0.03 -5.08 -14.88
C VAL A 342 1.30 -5.07 -14.15
N SER A 343 1.84 -6.22 -13.74
CA SER A 343 3.26 -6.33 -13.38
C SER A 343 4.08 -5.99 -14.62
N GLY A 344 4.08 -4.71 -14.95
CA GLY A 344 4.24 -4.22 -16.29
C GLY A 344 5.55 -3.49 -16.33
N VAL A 345 6.40 -3.93 -17.25
CA VAL A 345 7.57 -3.18 -17.65
C VAL A 345 7.14 -1.74 -17.94
N LEU A 346 7.87 -0.76 -17.38
CA LEU A 346 7.64 0.67 -17.63
C LEU A 346 7.46 0.90 -19.13
N THR A 347 6.28 1.35 -19.54
CA THR A 347 6.00 1.70 -20.93
C THR A 347 6.04 3.20 -21.10
N VAL A 348 6.84 3.69 -22.05
CA VAL A 348 6.93 5.12 -22.36
C VAL A 348 6.01 5.44 -23.53
N ARG A 349 5.02 6.30 -23.31
CA ARG A 349 4.12 6.82 -24.35
C ARG A 349 4.72 8.08 -24.94
N ILE A 350 5.06 8.02 -26.21
CA ILE A 350 5.62 9.15 -26.95
C ILE A 350 4.56 9.65 -27.93
N GLN A 351 4.37 10.96 -27.99
CA GLN A 351 3.40 11.56 -28.90
C GLN A 351 3.92 12.82 -29.58
N SER A 352 3.54 13.03 -30.84
CA SER A 352 3.74 14.31 -31.53
C SER A 352 2.41 15.04 -31.73
N PHE A 353 2.40 16.36 -31.56
CA PHE A 353 1.18 17.15 -31.66
C PHE A 353 1.39 18.57 -32.23
N ALA A 354 0.30 19.18 -32.70
CA ALA A 354 0.27 20.60 -33.05
C ALA A 354 -0.18 21.47 -31.87
N PHE A 355 0.55 22.53 -31.53
CA PHE A 355 0.13 23.47 -30.47
C PHE A 355 -1.24 24.13 -30.76
N LYS A 356 -1.60 24.27 -32.03
CA LYS A 356 -2.92 24.79 -32.44
C LYS A 356 -4.08 23.94 -31.91
N GLY A 357 -3.87 22.63 -31.72
CA GLY A 357 -4.86 21.70 -31.19
C GLY A 357 -4.83 21.51 -29.67
N GLY A 358 -4.10 22.37 -28.94
CA GLY A 358 -3.93 22.24 -27.49
C GLY A 358 -2.90 21.19 -27.08
N LEU A 359 -2.55 21.18 -25.79
CA LEU A 359 -1.70 20.15 -25.19
C LEU A 359 -2.42 18.80 -25.15
N PRO A 360 -1.72 17.67 -25.29
CA PRO A 360 -2.33 16.36 -25.07
C PRO A 360 -2.88 16.18 -23.66
N ALA A 361 -3.97 15.43 -23.53
CA ALA A 361 -4.55 15.09 -22.23
C ALA A 361 -3.68 14.04 -21.50
N ASP A 362 -3.59 14.14 -20.18
CA ASP A 362 -2.99 13.12 -19.33
C ASP A 362 -4.05 12.07 -18.96
N GLU A 363 -3.96 10.90 -19.57
CA GLU A 363 -4.89 9.79 -19.35
C GLU A 363 -4.39 8.79 -18.28
N SER A 364 -3.14 8.90 -17.81
CA SER A 364 -2.57 7.94 -16.85
C SER A 364 -2.62 8.41 -15.40
N GLY A 365 -3.03 9.65 -15.14
CA GLY A 365 -3.35 10.15 -13.80
C GLY A 365 -2.13 10.36 -12.89
N HIS A 366 -0.91 10.28 -13.44
CA HIS A 366 0.34 10.56 -12.72
C HIS A 366 0.77 12.03 -12.80
N GLY A 367 0.06 12.89 -13.54
CA GLY A 367 0.20 14.34 -13.48
C GLY A 367 1.50 14.91 -14.04
N GLY A 368 2.24 14.18 -14.88
CA GLY A 368 3.53 14.66 -15.35
C GLY A 368 4.22 13.76 -16.36
N GLY A 369 4.05 14.11 -17.63
CA GLY A 369 4.98 13.74 -18.69
C GLY A 369 5.80 14.95 -19.14
N PHE A 370 6.79 14.74 -19.99
CA PHE A 370 7.51 15.85 -20.59
C PHE A 370 6.75 16.41 -21.79
N VAL A 371 6.72 17.73 -21.93
CA VAL A 371 6.26 18.39 -23.16
C VAL A 371 7.37 19.27 -23.68
N PHE A 372 7.91 18.91 -24.84
CA PHE A 372 8.99 19.63 -25.48
C PHE A 372 8.49 20.46 -26.66
N ASP A 373 8.84 21.74 -26.67
CA ASP A 373 8.47 22.66 -27.74
C ASP A 373 9.53 22.66 -28.86
N CYS A 374 9.20 22.06 -29.99
CA CYS A 374 10.07 21.98 -31.16
C CYS A 374 9.97 23.23 -32.06
N ARG A 375 9.19 24.27 -31.71
CA ARG A 375 9.00 25.44 -32.60
C ARG A 375 10.27 26.27 -32.81
N ALA A 376 11.24 26.16 -31.89
CA ALA A 376 12.55 26.78 -32.01
C ALA A 376 13.45 26.09 -33.07
N LEU A 377 13.14 24.84 -33.46
CA LEU A 377 13.91 24.11 -34.46
C LEU A 377 13.61 24.61 -35.89
N PRO A 378 14.56 24.47 -36.84
CA PRO A 378 14.38 24.81 -38.25
C PRO A 378 13.10 24.20 -38.81
N ASN A 379 12.34 24.96 -39.59
CA ASN A 379 11.00 24.58 -40.03
C ASN A 379 11.00 24.12 -41.52
N PRO A 380 11.00 22.81 -41.80
CA PRO A 380 11.03 22.30 -43.18
C PRO A 380 9.80 22.76 -43.99
N GLY A 381 8.64 22.90 -43.35
CA GLY A 381 7.41 23.33 -44.00
C GLY A 381 7.41 24.75 -44.61
N ARG A 382 8.50 25.51 -44.49
CA ARG A 382 8.70 26.75 -45.26
C ARG A 382 9.08 26.50 -46.72
N GLU A 383 9.62 25.33 -47.03
CA GLU A 383 10.01 24.95 -48.38
C GLU A 383 8.93 24.08 -49.01
N LYS A 384 8.45 24.47 -50.19
CA LYS A 384 7.36 23.78 -50.89
C LYS A 384 7.61 22.28 -51.08
N ARG A 385 8.88 21.87 -51.26
CA ARG A 385 9.28 20.47 -51.42
C ARG A 385 9.01 19.58 -50.20
N TYR A 386 8.86 20.15 -49.01
CA TYR A 386 8.58 19.40 -47.78
C TYR A 386 7.11 19.53 -47.33
N ALA A 387 6.27 20.25 -48.07
CA ALA A 387 4.91 20.59 -47.64
C ALA A 387 4.02 19.35 -47.44
N GLU A 388 4.12 18.37 -48.33
CA GLU A 388 3.36 17.11 -48.27
C GLU A 388 4.06 16.00 -47.48
N LEU A 389 5.30 16.23 -47.06
CA LEU A 389 6.10 15.27 -46.30
C LEU A 389 5.91 15.49 -44.78
N ASP A 390 6.38 14.54 -43.98
CA ASP A 390 6.36 14.60 -42.52
C ASP A 390 7.69 14.15 -41.92
N GLY A 391 7.81 14.19 -40.59
CA GLY A 391 9.07 13.91 -39.91
C GLY A 391 9.61 12.49 -40.05
N ARG A 392 8.85 11.56 -40.65
CA ARG A 392 9.28 10.18 -40.96
C ARG A 392 9.87 10.05 -42.35
N ASP A 393 9.62 11.00 -43.23
CA ASP A 393 10.11 10.97 -44.60
C ASP A 393 11.60 11.32 -44.63
N GLY A 394 12.39 10.47 -45.31
CA GLY A 394 13.84 10.63 -45.45
C GLY A 394 14.29 12.07 -45.77
N PRO A 395 13.71 12.75 -46.78
CA PRO A 395 14.10 14.13 -47.10
C PRO A 395 13.91 15.16 -45.97
N VAL A 396 12.91 14.96 -45.10
CA VAL A 396 12.65 15.82 -43.93
C VAL A 396 13.56 15.44 -42.77
N ALA A 397 13.76 14.14 -42.56
CA ALA A 397 14.68 13.61 -41.55
C ALA A 397 16.12 14.07 -41.82
N ASP A 398 16.59 13.97 -43.07
CA ASP A 398 17.92 14.40 -43.51
C ASP A 398 18.11 15.91 -43.30
N TYR A 399 17.09 16.71 -43.65
CA TYR A 399 17.11 18.15 -43.42
C TYR A 399 17.27 18.50 -41.93
N LEU A 400 16.53 17.82 -41.06
CA LEU A 400 16.58 18.07 -39.61
C LEU A 400 17.89 17.53 -38.99
N ALA A 401 18.37 16.36 -39.43
CA ALA A 401 19.61 15.75 -38.99
C ALA A 401 20.86 16.59 -39.36
N ALA A 402 20.82 17.28 -40.51
CA ALA A 402 21.90 18.13 -40.96
C ALA A 402 22.10 19.40 -40.11
N VAL A 403 21.17 19.73 -39.22
CA VAL A 403 21.25 20.94 -38.39
C VAL A 403 21.77 20.61 -36.98
N PRO A 404 22.97 21.10 -36.59
CA PRO A 404 23.57 20.78 -35.29
C PRO A 404 22.68 21.12 -34.09
N GLY A 405 21.88 22.18 -34.18
CA GLY A 405 20.94 22.58 -33.13
C GLY A 405 19.83 21.56 -32.86
N VAL A 406 19.46 20.74 -33.86
CA VAL A 406 18.46 19.67 -33.68
C VAL A 406 19.07 18.50 -32.91
N ALA A 407 20.29 18.07 -33.26
CA ALA A 407 21.00 17.02 -32.53
C ALA A 407 21.24 17.42 -31.06
N ALA A 408 21.71 18.64 -30.82
CA ALA A 408 21.97 19.14 -29.47
C ALA A 408 20.69 19.29 -28.62
N PHE A 409 19.54 19.54 -29.25
CA PHE A 409 18.25 19.53 -28.58
C PHE A 409 17.85 18.11 -28.17
N LEU A 410 17.94 17.15 -29.10
CA LEU A 410 17.57 15.75 -28.85
C LEU A 410 18.44 15.11 -27.76
N GLU A 411 19.75 15.36 -27.76
CA GLU A 411 20.66 14.84 -26.73
C GLU A 411 20.23 15.23 -25.31
N ARG A 412 19.87 16.51 -25.10
CA ARG A 412 19.41 17.01 -23.79
C ARG A 412 18.06 16.43 -23.39
N VAL A 413 17.15 16.30 -24.37
CA VAL A 413 15.84 15.66 -24.15
C VAL A 413 16.02 14.21 -23.74
N MET A 414 16.83 13.44 -24.47
CA MET A 414 17.11 12.04 -24.19
C MET A 414 17.72 11.87 -22.80
N GLY A 415 18.71 12.68 -22.42
CA GLY A 415 19.32 12.61 -21.09
C GLY A 415 18.30 12.86 -19.95
N LEU A 416 17.39 13.83 -20.11
CA LEU A 416 16.35 14.12 -19.12
C LEU A 416 15.33 12.97 -19.02
N VAL A 417 14.91 12.42 -20.16
CA VAL A 417 13.96 11.31 -20.22
C VAL A 417 14.61 10.04 -19.65
N ASP A 418 15.88 9.79 -19.94
CA ASP A 418 16.62 8.62 -19.46
C ASP A 418 16.73 8.58 -17.94
N ALA A 419 17.12 9.71 -17.32
CA ALA A 419 17.18 9.84 -15.87
C ALA A 419 15.80 9.58 -15.21
N SER A 420 14.73 10.01 -15.89
CA SER A 420 13.36 9.79 -15.43
C SER A 420 12.95 8.34 -15.57
N VAL A 421 13.25 7.69 -16.70
CA VAL A 421 13.01 6.26 -16.94
C VAL A 421 13.67 5.41 -15.85
N ASP A 422 14.92 5.69 -15.50
CA ASP A 422 15.66 4.91 -14.50
C ASP A 422 15.07 5.10 -13.10
N SER A 423 14.73 6.34 -12.72
CA SER A 423 14.02 6.64 -11.48
C SER A 423 12.64 5.98 -11.41
N TYR A 424 11.90 5.96 -12.52
CA TYR A 424 10.57 5.37 -12.61
C TYR A 424 10.63 3.85 -12.48
N LYS A 425 11.58 3.19 -13.15
CA LYS A 425 11.85 1.75 -12.98
C LYS A 425 12.17 1.41 -11.52
N ALA A 426 13.07 2.17 -10.88
CA ALA A 426 13.45 1.95 -9.48
C ALA A 426 12.27 2.15 -8.50
N ARG A 427 11.28 2.95 -8.87
CA ARG A 427 10.07 3.24 -8.08
C ARG A 427 8.85 2.42 -8.53
N SER A 428 9.05 1.46 -9.43
CA SER A 428 8.01 0.57 -9.96
C SER A 428 6.82 1.30 -10.60
N PHE A 429 7.07 2.45 -11.24
CA PHE A 429 6.08 3.06 -12.13
C PHE A 429 5.99 2.27 -13.43
N THR A 430 4.78 2.21 -13.98
CA THR A 430 4.50 1.44 -15.19
C THR A 430 4.27 2.31 -16.42
N ASP A 431 4.20 3.63 -16.27
CA ASP A 431 3.89 4.57 -17.36
C ASP A 431 4.68 5.88 -17.24
N LEU A 432 5.15 6.39 -18.38
CA LEU A 432 5.73 7.73 -18.54
C LEU A 432 5.26 8.32 -19.87
N SER A 433 4.78 9.56 -19.89
CA SER A 433 4.42 10.26 -21.13
C SER A 433 5.50 11.26 -21.56
N VAL A 434 5.75 11.33 -22.87
CA VAL A 434 6.61 12.35 -23.50
C VAL A 434 5.92 12.87 -24.76
N ALA A 435 5.80 14.19 -24.89
CA ALA A 435 5.14 14.84 -26.00
C ALA A 435 6.06 15.85 -26.68
N PHE A 436 6.04 15.89 -28.01
CA PHE A 436 6.73 16.87 -28.83
C PHE A 436 5.72 17.73 -29.57
N GLY A 437 5.78 19.04 -29.36
CA GLY A 437 4.87 20.00 -29.98
C GLY A 437 5.56 20.80 -31.08
N CYS A 438 4.93 20.98 -32.24
CA CYS A 438 5.33 22.02 -33.19
C CYS A 438 4.12 22.78 -33.73
N THR A 439 4.31 23.74 -34.64
CA THR A 439 3.20 24.56 -35.14
C THR A 439 2.12 23.74 -35.85
N GLY A 440 2.53 22.88 -36.79
CA GLY A 440 1.62 22.06 -37.61
C GLY A 440 1.48 20.61 -37.14
N GLY A 441 2.31 20.16 -36.21
CA GLY A 441 2.32 18.77 -35.72
C GLY A 441 2.82 17.73 -36.72
N GLN A 442 3.54 18.15 -37.78
CA GLN A 442 3.83 17.30 -38.95
C GLN A 442 5.32 16.99 -39.16
N HIS A 443 6.23 17.96 -39.03
CA HIS A 443 7.66 17.74 -39.34
C HIS A 443 8.48 17.55 -38.07
N ARG A 444 8.81 18.67 -37.41
CA ARG A 444 9.74 18.74 -36.27
C ARG A 444 9.31 17.86 -35.10
N SER A 445 8.03 17.95 -34.72
CA SER A 445 7.47 17.16 -33.62
C SER A 445 7.46 15.66 -33.91
N VAL A 446 7.21 15.27 -35.16
CA VAL A 446 7.18 13.87 -35.59
C VAL A 446 8.61 13.31 -35.57
N TYR A 447 9.56 14.02 -36.19
CA TYR A 447 10.97 13.64 -36.21
C TYR A 447 11.54 13.46 -34.80
N CYS A 448 11.30 14.42 -33.89
CA CYS A 448 11.80 14.30 -32.51
C CYS A 448 11.15 13.15 -31.72
N ALA A 449 9.85 12.88 -31.97
CA ALA A 449 9.16 11.77 -31.34
C ALA A 449 9.70 10.41 -31.80
N GLU A 450 9.96 10.26 -33.11
CA GLU A 450 10.58 9.06 -33.69
C GLU A 450 12.00 8.84 -33.14
N ALA A 451 12.83 9.89 -33.10
CA ALA A 451 14.20 9.80 -32.59
C ALA A 451 14.25 9.35 -31.12
N LEU A 452 13.36 9.87 -30.26
CA LEU A 452 13.28 9.41 -28.87
C LEU A 452 12.76 7.96 -28.77
N ALA A 453 11.80 7.59 -29.62
CA ALA A 453 11.26 6.23 -29.63
C ALA A 453 12.34 5.21 -29.99
N GLU A 454 13.16 5.51 -31.00
CA GLU A 454 14.29 4.68 -31.40
C GLU A 454 15.33 4.54 -30.27
N HIS A 455 15.74 5.65 -29.66
CA HIS A 455 16.66 5.67 -28.53
C HIS A 455 16.20 4.78 -27.37
N LEU A 456 14.94 4.94 -26.94
CA LEU A 456 14.40 4.16 -25.83
C LEU A 456 14.20 2.68 -26.17
N ARG A 457 13.83 2.35 -27.41
CA ARG A 457 13.77 0.96 -27.88
C ARG A 457 15.15 0.30 -27.87
N ALA A 458 16.19 1.01 -28.28
CA ALA A 458 17.57 0.52 -28.19
C ALA A 458 18.01 0.27 -26.74
N ARG A 459 17.48 1.01 -25.78
CA ARG A 459 17.65 0.79 -24.33
C ARG A 459 16.77 -0.33 -23.75
N GLY A 460 16.01 -1.06 -24.57
CA GLY A 460 15.10 -2.12 -24.11
C GLY A 460 13.90 -1.63 -23.32
N VAL A 461 13.50 -0.36 -23.49
CA VAL A 461 12.30 0.21 -22.85
C VAL A 461 11.11 0.02 -23.80
N PRO A 462 9.98 -0.57 -23.34
CA PRO A 462 8.76 -0.61 -24.13
C PRO A 462 8.25 0.79 -24.47
N VAL A 463 7.97 1.05 -25.75
CA VAL A 463 7.51 2.35 -26.25
C VAL A 463 6.19 2.21 -26.99
N ARG A 464 5.24 3.11 -26.71
CA ARG A 464 4.05 3.34 -27.53
C ARG A 464 4.16 4.72 -28.19
N LEU A 465 4.27 4.75 -29.51
CA LEU A 465 4.42 5.99 -30.28
C LEU A 465 3.10 6.33 -30.99
N SER A 466 2.73 7.61 -31.01
CA SER A 466 1.54 8.11 -31.72
C SER A 466 1.78 9.51 -32.31
N HIS A 467 1.10 9.82 -33.41
CA HIS A 467 1.20 11.10 -34.10
C HIS A 467 -0.18 11.71 -34.29
N ARG A 468 -0.62 12.55 -33.34
CA ARG A 468 -2.01 13.03 -33.22
C ARG A 468 -2.62 13.56 -34.51
N GLU A 469 -1.84 14.31 -35.28
CA GLU A 469 -2.30 14.98 -36.50
C GLU A 469 -2.20 14.10 -37.76
N ARG A 470 -1.52 12.96 -37.67
CA ARG A 470 -1.42 11.95 -38.75
C ARG A 470 -2.39 10.80 -38.53
N ASP A 471 -2.54 10.37 -37.29
CA ASP A 471 -3.44 9.28 -36.91
C ASP A 471 -4.92 9.69 -37.08
N LYS A 472 -5.24 10.99 -37.02
CA LYS A 472 -6.57 11.54 -37.36
C LYS A 472 -6.90 11.58 -38.86
N LYS A 473 -5.93 11.40 -39.75
CA LYS A 473 -6.16 11.39 -41.21
C LYS A 473 -6.32 9.98 -41.78
N ALA A 474 -6.10 8.94 -40.97
CA ALA A 474 -6.11 7.52 -41.36
C ALA A 474 -7.36 6.75 -40.90
N GLY A 475 -8.31 7.43 -40.25
CA GLY A 475 -9.67 6.95 -39.96
C GLY A 475 -10.67 7.95 -40.50
#